data_AF-A0A536B5X0-F1
#
_entry.id   AF-A0A536B5X0-F1
#
_cell.length_a   1.000
_cell.length_b   1.000
_cell.length_c   1.000
_cell.angle_alpha   90.00
_cell.angle_beta   90.00
_cell.angle_gamma   90.00
#
_symmetry.space_group_name_H-M   'P 1'
#
loop_
_entity.id
_entity.type
_entity.pdbx_description
1 polymer ?
#
loop_
_entity_poly.entity_id
_entity_poly.type
_entity_poly.pdbx_seq_one_letter_code
_entity_poly.pdbx_strand_id
1 'polypeptide(L)'
;VREIAGLVNQVAPHVPRRRLRKLHIGLFGYSREDQDISLPRAITFCASLYSVGLPPELLGFAALDSGEWAYVKELVPGLACHLEEGLALLDPETEPTLPPLVAKSVRLARERCVVQSNDEHLEVVRQIRARLGDGQMHLLPELITRAGCSR
;
A
#
# COMPACT_ATOMS: atom_id res chain seq x y z
N VAL A 1 -7.79 7.18 4.49
CA VAL A 1 -6.35 7.57 4.53
C VAL A 1 -5.87 7.89 5.94
N ARG A 2 -6.59 8.70 6.74
CA ARG A 2 -6.19 9.00 8.14
C ARG A 2 -5.94 7.73 8.99
N GLU A 3 -6.78 6.71 8.82
CA GLU A 3 -6.71 5.44 9.56
C GLU A 3 -5.43 4.62 9.29
N ILE A 4 -4.83 4.76 8.10
CA ILE A 4 -3.61 4.01 7.70
C ILE A 4 -2.33 4.82 7.94
N ALA A 5 -2.45 6.08 8.36
CA ALA A 5 -1.30 6.98 8.47
C ALA A 5 -0.28 6.48 9.51
N GLY A 6 -0.75 5.93 10.63
CA GLY A 6 0.12 5.34 11.66
C GLY A 6 0.98 4.20 11.11
N LEU A 7 0.36 3.25 10.40
CA LEU A 7 1.05 2.12 9.76
C LEU A 7 2.09 2.60 8.74
N VAL A 8 1.69 3.52 7.86
CA VAL A 8 2.59 4.07 6.83
C VAL A 8 3.77 4.81 7.48
N ASN A 9 3.53 5.59 8.53
CA ASN A 9 4.57 6.36 9.19
C ASN A 9 5.56 5.51 9.99
N GLN A 10 5.17 4.30 10.41
CA GLN A 10 6.09 3.33 11.01
C GLN A 10 7.07 2.75 9.98
N VAL A 11 6.62 2.49 8.75
CA VAL A 11 7.45 1.85 7.71
C VAL A 11 8.24 2.87 6.89
N ALA A 12 7.69 4.07 6.67
CA ALA A 12 8.28 5.10 5.83
C ALA A 12 9.76 5.45 6.12
N PRO A 13 10.24 5.49 7.39
CA PRO A 13 11.65 5.74 7.71
C PRO A 13 12.60 4.67 7.17
N HIS A 14 12.12 3.43 6.99
CA HIS A 14 12.91 2.29 6.57
C HIS A 14 12.97 2.13 5.04
N VAL A 15 12.16 2.88 4.30
CA VAL A 15 12.17 2.85 2.83
C VAL A 15 13.48 3.47 2.31
N PRO A 16 14.30 2.72 1.55
CA PRO A 16 15.61 3.17 1.09
C PRO A 16 15.50 4.36 0.11
N ARG A 17 16.39 5.34 0.27
CA ARG A 17 16.45 6.52 -0.60
C ARG A 17 17.49 6.32 -1.71
N ARG A 18 17.04 6.10 -2.94
CA ARG A 18 17.92 5.89 -4.12
C ARG A 18 18.39 7.17 -4.83
N ARG A 19 17.88 8.34 -4.44
CA ARG A 19 18.31 9.65 -4.96
C ARG A 19 18.24 10.70 -3.89
N LEU A 20 19.15 11.66 -3.93
CA LEU A 20 18.98 12.91 -3.20
C LEU A 20 17.79 13.67 -3.79
N ARG A 21 16.93 14.18 -2.91
CA ARG A 21 15.74 14.94 -3.30
C ARG A 21 15.84 16.30 -2.66
N LYS A 22 15.74 17.36 -3.47
CA LYS A 22 15.49 18.70 -2.91
C LYS A 22 14.21 18.65 -2.06
N LEU A 23 14.29 19.23 -0.88
CA LEU A 23 13.12 19.45 -0.04
C LEU A 23 12.26 20.50 -0.76
N HIS A 24 10.99 20.19 -1.03
CA HIS A 24 10.02 21.18 -1.50
C HIS A 24 9.52 21.94 -0.26
N ILE A 25 10.39 22.78 0.30
CA ILE A 25 10.12 23.64 1.45
C ILE A 25 10.12 25.10 0.97
N GLY A 26 9.30 25.96 1.59
CA GLY A 26 9.13 27.36 1.18
C GLY A 26 7.93 27.60 0.25
N LEU A 27 7.97 28.68 -0.54
CA LEU A 27 6.82 29.22 -1.31
C LEU A 27 6.18 28.23 -2.32
N PHE A 28 6.93 27.21 -2.75
CA PHE A 28 6.46 26.18 -3.70
C PHE A 28 6.33 24.80 -3.05
N GLY A 29 6.40 24.73 -1.71
CA GLY A 29 6.13 23.51 -0.96
C GLY A 29 4.64 23.31 -0.76
N TYR A 30 4.14 22.12 -1.09
CA TYR A 30 2.79 21.70 -0.69
C TYR A 30 2.86 21.10 0.72
N SER A 31 1.94 21.51 1.60
CA SER A 31 1.83 20.90 2.92
C SER A 31 1.50 19.42 2.80
N ARG A 32 2.19 18.60 3.60
CA ARG A 32 1.89 17.17 3.78
C ARG A 32 1.38 16.87 5.18
N GLU A 33 1.13 17.95 5.92
CA GLU A 33 0.62 17.98 7.28
C GLU A 33 -0.79 18.57 7.18
N ASP A 34 -1.77 17.75 7.54
CA ASP A 34 -3.14 18.18 7.79
C ASP A 34 -3.42 17.89 9.28
N GLN A 35 -3.52 18.96 10.07
CA GLN A 35 -3.66 18.93 11.52
C GLN A 35 -2.55 18.11 12.19
N ASP A 36 -2.88 16.88 12.63
CA ASP A 36 -1.98 16.00 13.42
C ASP A 36 -1.30 14.91 12.57
N ILE A 37 -1.60 14.82 11.27
CA ILE A 37 -1.13 13.72 10.43
C ILE A 37 -0.17 14.25 9.36
N SER A 38 1.11 13.88 9.50
CA SER A 38 2.12 14.02 8.46
C SER A 38 2.20 12.75 7.62
N LEU A 39 2.03 12.86 6.30
CA LEU A 39 2.23 11.74 5.37
C LEU A 39 3.55 11.83 4.59
N PRO A 40 4.18 10.69 4.27
CA PRO A 40 5.35 10.68 3.41
C PRO A 40 4.97 11.06 1.97
N ARG A 41 5.98 11.34 1.13
CA ARG A 41 5.74 11.57 -0.31
C ARG A 41 5.19 10.29 -0.97
N ALA A 42 4.44 10.44 -2.05
CA ALA A 42 3.77 9.34 -2.77
C ALA A 42 4.63 8.08 -2.96
N ILE A 43 5.89 8.21 -3.42
CA ILE A 43 6.77 7.03 -3.61
C ILE A 43 6.99 6.26 -2.31
N THR A 44 7.27 6.97 -1.22
CA THR A 44 7.49 6.35 0.09
C THR A 44 6.18 5.83 0.68
N PHE A 45 5.07 6.54 0.44
CA PHE A 45 3.73 6.09 0.80
C PHE A 45 3.38 4.74 0.15
N CYS A 46 3.48 4.64 -1.18
CA CYS A 46 3.21 3.41 -1.91
C CYS A 46 4.18 2.30 -1.49
N ALA A 47 5.48 2.58 -1.40
CA ALA A 47 6.46 1.58 -0.98
C ALA A 47 6.17 1.03 0.43
N SER A 48 5.75 1.89 1.37
CA SER A 48 5.39 1.47 2.73
C SER A 48 4.19 0.52 2.72
N LEU A 49 3.18 0.85 1.91
CA LEU A 49 1.95 0.08 1.77
C LEU A 49 2.19 -1.30 1.11
N TYR A 50 2.94 -1.33 0.01
CA TYR A 50 3.36 -2.59 -0.61
C TYR A 50 4.19 -3.46 0.34
N SER A 51 5.07 -2.85 1.12
CA SER A 51 5.94 -3.58 2.07
C SER A 51 5.17 -4.28 3.20
N VAL A 52 3.98 -3.79 3.54
CA VAL A 52 3.11 -4.40 4.56
C VAL A 52 2.02 -5.29 3.95
N GLY A 53 2.06 -5.53 2.64
CA GLY A 53 1.09 -6.39 1.96
C GLY A 53 -0.26 -5.75 1.73
N LEU A 54 -0.33 -4.42 1.74
CA LEU A 54 -1.55 -3.67 1.43
C LEU A 54 -1.30 -2.75 0.22
N PRO A 55 -1.61 -3.20 -1.00
CA PRO A 55 -1.49 -2.37 -2.20
C PRO A 55 -2.36 -1.09 -2.11
N PRO A 56 -1.81 0.10 -2.42
CA PRO A 56 -2.54 1.37 -2.37
C PRO A 56 -3.72 1.47 -3.33
N GLU A 57 -3.73 0.69 -4.42
CA GLU A 57 -4.77 0.65 -5.45
C GLU A 57 -6.11 0.15 -4.89
N LEU A 58 -6.07 -0.68 -3.84
CA LEU A 58 -7.26 -1.22 -3.19
C LEU A 58 -7.93 -0.20 -2.25
N LEU A 59 -7.26 0.90 -1.94
CA LEU A 59 -7.79 1.92 -1.05
C LEU A 59 -8.97 2.65 -1.70
N GLY A 60 -10.11 2.64 -1.02
CA GLY A 60 -11.30 3.36 -1.48
C GLY A 60 -12.13 2.60 -2.51
N PHE A 61 -11.75 1.37 -2.89
CA PHE A 61 -12.56 0.54 -3.80
C PHE A 61 -13.98 0.30 -3.29
N ALA A 62 -14.20 0.29 -1.96
CA ALA A 62 -15.53 0.18 -1.36
C ALA A 62 -16.46 1.37 -1.65
N ALA A 63 -15.96 2.46 -2.22
CA ALA A 63 -16.78 3.59 -2.62
C ALA A 63 -17.58 3.32 -3.90
N LEU A 64 -17.16 2.32 -4.71
CA LEU A 64 -17.82 1.96 -5.96
C LEU A 64 -18.79 0.79 -5.74
N ASP A 65 -20.05 0.98 -6.10
CA ASP A 65 -21.00 -0.12 -6.20
C ASP A 65 -20.65 -1.06 -7.38
N SER A 66 -21.40 -2.15 -7.55
CA SER A 66 -21.15 -3.12 -8.61
C SER A 66 -21.46 -2.58 -10.02
N GLY A 67 -22.45 -1.71 -10.16
CA GLY A 67 -22.83 -1.09 -11.43
C GLY A 67 -21.84 -0.01 -11.85
N GLU A 68 -21.45 0.84 -10.90
CA GLU A 68 -20.39 1.83 -11.06
C GLU A 68 -19.06 1.16 -11.41
N TRP A 69 -18.73 0.04 -10.77
CA TRP A 69 -17.53 -0.71 -11.11
C TRP A 69 -17.56 -1.23 -12.56
N ALA A 70 -18.69 -1.78 -13.01
CA ALA A 70 -18.84 -2.24 -14.39
C ALA A 70 -18.64 -1.07 -15.38
N TYR A 71 -19.26 0.08 -15.11
CA TYR A 71 -19.11 1.29 -15.92
C TYR A 71 -17.66 1.80 -15.95
N VAL A 72 -17.00 1.89 -14.80
CA VAL A 72 -15.61 2.35 -14.71
C VAL A 72 -14.66 1.38 -15.41
N LYS A 73 -14.90 0.07 -15.31
CA LYS A 73 -14.11 -0.96 -15.99
C LYS A 73 -14.20 -0.83 -17.52
N GLU A 74 -15.35 -0.47 -18.05
CA GLU A 74 -15.51 -0.19 -19.49
C GLU A 74 -14.84 1.12 -19.90
N LEU A 75 -14.98 2.18 -19.10
CA LEU A 75 -14.43 3.50 -19.41
C LEU A 75 -12.90 3.57 -19.28
N VAL A 76 -12.35 2.87 -18.28
CA VAL A 76 -10.92 2.86 -17.96
C VAL A 76 -10.43 1.41 -17.78
N PRO A 77 -10.19 0.69 -18.89
CA PRO A 77 -9.78 -0.72 -18.84
C PRO A 77 -8.50 -0.96 -18.03
N GLY A 78 -7.58 0.00 -18.04
CA GLY A 78 -6.32 -0.09 -17.27
C GLY A 78 -6.52 -0.12 -15.76
N LEU A 79 -7.63 0.41 -15.23
CA LEU A 79 -7.88 0.38 -13.80
C LEU A 79 -8.14 -1.04 -13.28
N ALA A 80 -8.81 -1.88 -14.07
CA ALA A 80 -9.00 -3.29 -13.73
C ALA A 80 -7.66 -4.02 -13.66
N CYS A 81 -6.77 -3.79 -14.63
CA CYS A 81 -5.42 -4.34 -14.63
C CYS A 81 -4.65 -3.96 -13.36
N HIS A 82 -4.66 -2.68 -12.98
CA HIS A 82 -3.96 -2.22 -11.77
C HIS A 82 -4.55 -2.75 -10.46
N LEU A 83 -5.88 -2.93 -10.39
CA LEU A 83 -6.51 -3.56 -9.23
C LEU A 83 -6.17 -5.05 -9.14
N GLU A 84 -6.11 -5.74 -10.27
CA GLU A 84 -5.71 -7.14 -10.34
C GLU A 84 -4.24 -7.31 -9.94
N GLU A 85 -3.33 -6.49 -10.49
CA GLU A 85 -1.92 -6.42 -10.09
C GLU A 85 -1.76 -6.15 -8.58
N GLY A 86 -2.54 -5.22 -8.04
CA GLY A 86 -2.58 -4.96 -6.60
C GLY A 86 -3.02 -6.20 -5.83
N LEU A 87 -4.15 -6.81 -6.19
CA LEU A 87 -4.67 -8.00 -5.52
C LEU A 87 -3.68 -9.17 -5.51
N ALA A 88 -2.87 -9.35 -6.56
CA ALA A 88 -1.82 -10.37 -6.59
C ALA A 88 -0.75 -10.19 -5.48
N LEU A 89 -0.54 -8.95 -5.04
CA LEU A 89 0.48 -8.55 -4.05
C LEU A 89 -0.10 -8.35 -2.65
N LEU A 90 -1.43 -8.43 -2.49
CA LEU A 90 -2.13 -8.34 -1.22
C LEU A 90 -1.87 -9.59 -0.39
N ASP A 91 -1.42 -9.43 0.86
CA ASP A 91 -1.35 -10.53 1.82
C ASP A 91 -2.69 -10.67 2.55
N PRO A 92 -3.46 -11.77 2.39
CA PRO A 92 -4.77 -11.92 3.01
C PRO A 92 -4.73 -11.88 4.54
N GLU A 93 -3.59 -12.22 5.14
CA GLU A 93 -3.39 -12.16 6.60
C GLU A 93 -3.38 -10.73 7.15
N THR A 94 -3.24 -9.72 6.28
CA THR A 94 -3.29 -8.32 6.70
C THR A 94 -4.72 -7.88 6.98
N GLU A 95 -5.72 -8.43 6.28
CA GLU A 95 -7.12 -8.01 6.30
C GLU A 95 -7.70 -7.82 7.73
N PRO A 96 -7.48 -8.72 8.70
CA PRO A 96 -8.01 -8.57 10.07
C PRO A 96 -7.38 -7.43 10.87
N THR A 97 -6.17 -7.00 10.50
CA THR A 97 -5.42 -5.93 11.18
C THR A 97 -5.72 -4.55 10.58
N LEU A 98 -6.45 -4.50 9.47
CA LEU A 98 -6.75 -3.26 8.76
C LEU A 98 -7.93 -2.51 9.40
N PRO A 99 -7.95 -1.17 9.24
CA PRO A 99 -9.13 -0.39 9.58
C PRO A 99 -10.38 -0.84 8.83
N PRO A 100 -11.60 -0.73 9.41
CA PRO A 100 -12.82 -1.30 8.84
C PRO A 100 -13.13 -0.87 7.40
N LEU A 101 -12.89 0.40 7.05
CA LEU A 101 -13.14 0.91 5.70
C LEU A 101 -12.17 0.33 4.66
N VAL A 102 -10.92 0.11 5.07
CA VAL A 102 -9.89 -0.47 4.21
C VAL A 102 -10.14 -1.95 4.03
N ALA A 103 -10.42 -2.68 5.13
CA ALA A 103 -10.78 -4.09 5.09
C ALA A 103 -12.00 -4.33 4.17
N LYS A 104 -13.03 -3.48 4.26
CA LYS A 104 -14.19 -3.54 3.35
C LYS A 104 -13.78 -3.37 1.88
N SER A 105 -12.88 -2.44 1.58
CA SER A 105 -12.41 -2.19 0.20
C SER A 105 -11.64 -3.38 -0.35
N VAL A 106 -10.75 -3.95 0.46
CA VAL A 106 -9.99 -5.15 0.13
C VAL A 106 -10.91 -6.34 -0.12
N ARG A 107 -11.88 -6.57 0.78
CA ARG A 107 -12.84 -7.67 0.64
C ARG A 107 -13.66 -7.55 -0.64
N LEU A 108 -14.21 -6.37 -0.93
CA LEU A 108 -14.99 -6.15 -2.15
C LEU A 108 -14.14 -6.33 -3.42
N ALA A 109 -12.87 -5.93 -3.39
CA ALA A 109 -11.96 -6.15 -4.51
C ALA A 109 -11.71 -7.64 -4.75
N ARG A 110 -11.48 -8.42 -3.68
CA ARG A 110 -11.30 -9.88 -3.74
C ARG A 110 -12.56 -10.64 -4.20
N GLU A 111 -13.75 -10.16 -3.83
CA GLU A 111 -15.01 -10.75 -4.27
C GLU A 111 -15.28 -10.51 -5.76
N ARG A 112 -14.80 -9.38 -6.31
CA ARG A 112 -15.07 -8.96 -7.69
C ARG A 112 -13.98 -9.36 -8.69
N CYS A 113 -12.77 -9.66 -8.23
CA CYS A 113 -11.64 -10.03 -9.06
C CYS A 113 -10.95 -11.27 -8.49
N VAL A 114 -10.76 -12.29 -9.32
CA VAL A 114 -10.01 -13.50 -8.95
C VAL A 114 -8.62 -13.41 -9.58
N VAL A 115 -7.59 -13.38 -8.74
CA VAL A 115 -6.20 -13.21 -9.19
C VAL A 115 -5.32 -14.24 -8.50
N GLN A 116 -4.30 -14.71 -9.23
CA GLN A 116 -3.26 -15.56 -8.66
C GLN A 116 -2.31 -14.72 -7.80
N SER A 117 -2.08 -15.16 -6.57
CA SER A 117 -1.14 -14.51 -5.66
C SER A 117 0.31 -14.63 -6.14
N ASN A 118 1.11 -13.60 -5.88
CA ASN A 118 2.55 -13.63 -6.07
C ASN A 118 3.23 -14.14 -4.80
N ASP A 119 3.46 -15.45 -4.74
CA ASP A 119 4.01 -16.12 -3.56
C ASP A 119 5.40 -15.60 -3.14
N GLU A 120 6.25 -15.24 -4.12
CA GLU A 120 7.58 -14.67 -3.85
C GLU A 120 7.46 -13.32 -3.13
N HIS A 121 6.56 -12.45 -3.59
CA HIS A 121 6.30 -11.18 -2.92
C HIS A 121 5.73 -11.38 -1.52
N LEU A 122 4.75 -12.27 -1.37
CA LEU A 122 4.08 -12.55 -0.10
C LEU A 122 5.04 -13.10 0.95
N GLU A 123 6.01 -13.94 0.56
CA GLU A 123 7.03 -14.43 1.47
C GLU A 123 7.83 -13.27 2.09
N VAL A 124 8.27 -12.31 1.27
CA VAL A 124 9.05 -11.15 1.73
C VAL A 124 8.18 -10.22 2.59
N VAL A 125 6.93 -9.96 2.20
CA VAL A 125 5.99 -9.14 2.97
C VAL A 125 5.72 -9.73 4.35
N ARG A 126 5.52 -11.04 4.46
CA ARG A 126 5.32 -11.73 5.74
C ARG A 126 6.55 -11.63 6.63
N GLN A 127 7.76 -11.72 6.05
CA GLN A 127 9.00 -11.45 6.77
C GLN A 127 9.04 -10.01 7.30
N ILE A 128 8.66 -9.01 6.48
CA ILE A 128 8.59 -7.60 6.90
C ILE A 128 7.65 -7.43 8.08
N ARG A 129 6.43 -7.98 8.01
CA ARG A 129 5.43 -7.93 9.09
C ARG A 129 5.91 -8.57 10.38
N ALA A 130 6.53 -9.75 10.31
CA ALA A 130 7.10 -10.41 11.48
C ALA A 130 8.18 -9.55 12.15
N ARG A 131 9.12 -8.98 11.38
CA ARG A 131 10.19 -8.13 11.91
C ARG A 131 9.69 -6.80 12.48
N LEU A 132 8.61 -6.25 11.90
CA LEU A 132 7.92 -5.09 12.46
C LEU A 132 7.34 -5.42 13.85
N GLY A 133 6.72 -6.60 14.01
CA GLY A 133 6.20 -7.08 15.30
C GLY A 133 7.29 -7.32 16.35
N ASP A 134 8.43 -7.90 15.94
CA ASP A 134 9.56 -8.22 16.82
C ASP A 134 10.46 -7.02 17.16
N GLY A 135 10.18 -5.83 16.60
CA GLY A 135 11.02 -4.64 16.80
C GLY A 135 12.36 -4.65 16.06
N GLN A 136 12.58 -5.60 15.15
CA GLN A 136 13.86 -5.79 14.44
C GLN A 136 13.98 -4.90 13.20
N MET A 137 13.88 -3.59 13.43
CA MET A 137 13.74 -2.56 12.39
C MET A 137 14.96 -2.39 11.47
N HIS A 138 16.13 -2.91 11.88
CA HIS A 138 17.39 -2.80 11.13
C HIS A 138 17.41 -3.63 9.83
N LEU A 139 16.60 -4.69 9.74
CA LEU A 139 16.51 -5.56 8.56
C LEU A 139 15.51 -5.05 7.51
N LEU A 140 14.65 -4.09 7.89
CA LEU A 140 13.58 -3.61 7.03
C LEU A 140 14.06 -2.98 5.71
N PRO A 141 15.12 -2.16 5.65
CA PRO A 141 15.54 -1.56 4.39
C PRO A 141 15.91 -2.58 3.30
N GLU A 142 16.53 -3.70 3.69
CA GLU A 142 16.89 -4.79 2.78
C GLU A 142 15.63 -5.54 2.33
N LEU A 143 14.76 -5.91 3.26
CA LEU A 143 13.51 -6.60 2.94
C LEU A 143 12.58 -5.77 2.05
N ILE A 144 12.45 -4.46 2.33
CA ILE A 144 11.70 -3.52 1.48
C ILE A 144 12.29 -3.45 0.07
N THR A 145 13.62 -3.51 -0.05
CA THR A 145 14.28 -3.56 -1.35
C THR A 145 13.94 -4.85 -2.10
N ARG A 146 13.98 -6.00 -1.40
CA ARG A 146 13.61 -7.31 -1.98
C ARG A 146 12.15 -7.34 -2.42
N ALA A 147 11.23 -6.84 -1.59
CA ALA A 147 9.79 -6.76 -1.92
C ALA A 147 9.56 -5.90 -3.16
N GLY A 148 10.34 -4.83 -3.34
CA GLY A 148 10.27 -4.00 -4.54
C GLY A 148 10.85 -4.66 -5.81
N CYS A 149 11.66 -5.70 -5.69
CA CYS A 149 12.20 -6.47 -6.82
C CYS A 149 11.29 -7.63 -7.23
N SER A 150 10.48 -8.16 -6.30
CA SER A 150 9.54 -9.26 -6.54
C SER A 150 8.12 -8.80 -6.89
N ARG A 151 7.88 -7.48 -6.98
CA ARG A 151 6.61 -6.88 -7.38
C ARG A 151 6.43 -6.87 -8.89
#